data_AF-A0A170RUS8-F1
#
_entry.id   AF-A0A170RUS8-F1
#
_cell.length_a   1.000
_cell.length_b   1.000
_cell.length_c   1.000
_cell.angle_alpha   90.00
_cell.angle_beta   90.00
_cell.angle_gamma   90.00
#
_symmetry.space_group_name_H-M   'P 1'
#
loop_
_entity.id
_entity.type
_entity.pdbx_description
1 polymer ?
#
loop_
_entity_poly.entity_id
_entity_poly.type
_entity_poly.pdbx_seq_one_letter_code
_entity_poly.pdbx_strand_id
1 'polypeptide(L)'
;MTNTFNNKPDFIEQQNLDEFSRALDDIITKYQTKFENKMEDITSSFLTNFQHTLEKELVSLIKKIYSHNFQELNKYLINQLLSSHNLQTLNNNDKDIIIKIFNKISSSIIESIIF
;
A
#
# COMPACT_ATOMS: atom_id res chain seq x y z
N MET A 1 6.63 -3.94 -74.48
CA MET A 1 5.78 -2.74 -74.29
C MET A 1 4.35 -3.19 -74.59
N THR A 2 3.34 -3.16 -73.72
CA THR A 2 3.11 -2.58 -72.39
C THR A 2 1.97 -3.41 -71.79
N ASN A 3 2.22 -4.18 -70.72
CA ASN A 3 1.14 -4.77 -69.94
C ASN A 3 0.57 -3.66 -69.06
N THR A 4 -0.51 -3.04 -69.50
CA THR A 4 -1.27 -2.04 -68.75
C THR A 4 -1.98 -2.72 -67.58
N PHE A 5 -1.33 -2.74 -66.42
CA PHE A 5 -1.96 -2.95 -65.12
C PHE A 5 -2.70 -1.68 -64.67
N ASN A 6 -3.70 -1.24 -65.44
CA ASN A 6 -4.52 -0.08 -65.10
C ASN A 6 -6.01 -0.42 -65.27
N ASN A 7 -6.47 -1.44 -64.55
CA ASN A 7 -7.90 -1.65 -64.37
C ASN A 7 -8.30 -1.04 -63.02
N LYS A 8 -9.02 0.08 -63.08
CA LYS A 8 -9.72 0.63 -61.92
C LYS A 8 -10.76 -0.42 -61.47
N PRO A 9 -10.86 -0.75 -60.17
CA PRO A 9 -11.85 -1.72 -59.72
C PRO A 9 -13.24 -1.27 -60.17
N ASP A 10 -14.06 -2.23 -60.59
CA ASP A 10 -15.44 -1.91 -60.93
C ASP A 10 -16.22 -1.52 -59.66
N PHE A 11 -17.44 -1.01 -59.84
CA PHE A 11 -18.27 -0.53 -58.73
C PHE A 11 -18.50 -1.61 -57.64
N ILE A 12 -18.60 -2.88 -58.03
CA ILE A 12 -18.84 -4.01 -57.12
C ILE A 12 -17.54 -4.36 -56.38
N GLU A 13 -16.40 -4.38 -57.08
CA GLU A 13 -15.08 -4.58 -56.46
C GLU A 13 -14.76 -3.49 -55.43
N GLN A 14 -15.07 -2.22 -55.72
CA GLN A 14 -14.86 -1.12 -54.78
C GLN A 14 -15.78 -1.23 -53.55
N GLN A 15 -17.06 -1.58 -53.75
CA GLN A 15 -17.99 -1.77 -52.63
C GLN A 15 -17.52 -2.88 -51.68
N ASN A 16 -17.03 -4.00 -52.22
CA ASN A 16 -16.50 -5.10 -51.41
C ASN A 16 -15.25 -4.69 -50.62
N LEU A 17 -14.37 -3.87 -51.21
CA LEU A 17 -13.20 -3.33 -50.53
C LEU A 17 -13.58 -2.37 -49.39
N ASP A 18 -14.60 -1.54 -49.61
CA ASP A 18 -15.11 -0.62 -48.59
C ASP A 18 -15.77 -1.39 -47.43
N GLU A 19 -16.56 -2.44 -47.72
CA GLU A 19 -17.16 -3.31 -46.71
C GLU A 19 -16.09 -4.07 -45.90
N PHE A 20 -15.06 -4.59 -46.58
CA PHE A 20 -13.93 -5.22 -45.91
C PHE A 20 -13.15 -4.24 -45.02
N SER A 21 -12.90 -3.01 -45.51
CA SER A 21 -12.24 -1.97 -44.72
C SER A 21 -13.03 -1.63 -43.46
N ARG A 22 -14.36 -1.47 -43.56
CA ARG A 22 -15.23 -1.23 -42.40
C ARG A 22 -15.17 -2.38 -41.40
N ALA A 23 -15.17 -3.62 -41.89
CA ALA A 23 -15.04 -4.79 -41.02
C ALA A 23 -13.69 -4.80 -40.27
N LEU A 24 -12.60 -4.38 -40.93
CA LEU A 24 -11.31 -4.20 -40.28
C LEU A 24 -11.35 -3.09 -39.23
N ASP A 25 -11.93 -1.94 -39.54
CA ASP A 25 -12.06 -0.82 -38.59
C ASP A 25 -12.88 -1.20 -37.36
N ASP A 26 -13.97 -1.96 -37.54
CA ASP A 26 -14.79 -2.48 -36.45
C ASP A 26 -14.00 -3.46 -35.56
N ILE A 27 -13.22 -4.36 -36.18
CA ILE A 27 -12.34 -5.28 -35.46
C ILE A 27 -11.28 -4.50 -34.67
N ILE A 28 -10.59 -3.56 -35.32
CA ILE A 28 -9.56 -2.73 -34.69
C ILE A 28 -10.14 -1.98 -33.49
N THR A 29 -11.25 -1.28 -33.69
CA THR A 29 -11.94 -0.52 -32.64
C THR A 29 -12.33 -1.42 -31.47
N LYS A 30 -12.94 -2.59 -31.75
CA LYS A 30 -13.34 -3.54 -30.71
C LYS A 30 -12.17 -4.03 -29.87
N TYR A 31 -11.04 -4.34 -30.49
CA TYR A 31 -9.86 -4.83 -29.77
C TYR A 31 -9.12 -3.69 -29.04
N GLN A 32 -9.08 -2.49 -29.61
CA GLN A 32 -8.53 -1.30 -28.94
C GLN A 32 -9.31 -0.98 -27.66
N THR A 33 -10.64 -0.86 -27.74
CA THR A 33 -11.48 -0.60 -26.55
C THR A 33 -11.33 -1.72 -25.51
N LYS A 34 -11.30 -2.98 -25.94
CA LYS A 34 -11.09 -4.10 -25.00
C LYS A 34 -9.74 -4.04 -24.31
N PHE A 35 -8.70 -3.64 -25.04
CA PHE A 35 -7.35 -3.48 -24.49
C PHE A 35 -7.29 -2.31 -23.50
N GLU A 36 -7.82 -1.16 -23.87
CA GLU A 36 -7.89 0.04 -23.02
C GLU A 36 -8.61 -0.25 -21.70
N ASN A 37 -9.82 -0.83 -21.76
CA ASN A 37 -10.57 -1.20 -20.57
C ASN A 37 -9.79 -2.19 -19.69
N LYS A 38 -9.11 -3.17 -20.31
CA LYS A 38 -8.31 -4.13 -19.54
C LYS A 38 -7.11 -3.48 -18.86
N MET A 39 -6.47 -2.52 -19.52
CA MET A 39 -5.35 -1.77 -18.96
C MET A 39 -5.81 -0.84 -17.84
N GLU A 40 -6.97 -0.22 -17.97
CA GLU A 40 -7.59 0.59 -16.91
C GLU A 40 -7.89 -0.27 -15.67
N ASP A 41 -8.54 -1.43 -15.86
CA ASP A 41 -8.82 -2.39 -14.79
C ASP A 41 -7.54 -2.82 -14.05
N ILE A 42 -6.50 -3.18 -14.81
CA ILE A 42 -5.20 -3.59 -14.26
C ILE A 42 -4.57 -2.44 -13.46
N THR A 43 -4.59 -1.22 -14.02
CA THR A 43 -3.98 -0.05 -13.39
C THR A 43 -4.69 0.33 -12.09
N SER A 44 -6.02 0.35 -12.11
CA SER A 44 -6.86 0.65 -10.94
C SER A 44 -6.67 -0.39 -9.83
N SER A 45 -6.66 -1.68 -10.20
CA SER A 45 -6.44 -2.79 -9.27
C SER A 45 -5.03 -2.72 -8.66
N PHE A 46 -4.01 -2.46 -9.47
CA PHE A 46 -2.64 -2.32 -9.00
C PHE A 46 -2.52 -1.15 -8.01
N LEU A 47 -3.04 0.02 -8.37
CA LEU A 47 -2.95 1.23 -7.53
C LEU A 47 -3.62 1.02 -6.17
N THR A 48 -4.83 0.45 -6.18
CA THR A 48 -5.60 0.16 -4.96
C THR A 48 -4.85 -0.81 -4.05
N ASN A 49 -4.34 -1.91 -4.61
CA ASN A 49 -3.61 -2.92 -3.85
C ASN A 49 -2.28 -2.37 -3.30
N PHE A 50 -1.57 -1.58 -4.11
CA PHE A 50 -0.32 -0.97 -3.72
C PHE A 50 -0.54 0.04 -2.57
N GLN A 51 -1.53 0.91 -2.69
CA GLN A 51 -1.89 1.88 -1.65
C GLN A 51 -2.26 1.16 -0.34
N HIS A 52 -3.13 0.15 -0.40
CA HIS A 52 -3.52 -0.60 0.79
C HIS A 52 -2.34 -1.32 1.46
N THR A 53 -1.43 -1.89 0.66
CA THR A 53 -0.23 -2.55 1.17
C THR A 53 0.70 -1.55 1.84
N LEU A 54 0.94 -0.39 1.22
CA LEU A 54 1.75 0.67 1.80
C LEU A 54 1.18 1.18 3.13
N GLU A 55 -0.13 1.44 3.19
CA GLU A 55 -0.79 1.89 4.41
C GLU A 55 -0.61 0.88 5.54
N LYS A 56 -0.82 -0.41 5.25
CA LYS A 56 -0.65 -1.49 6.22
C LYS A 56 0.79 -1.59 6.72
N GLU A 57 1.77 -1.50 5.84
CA GLU A 57 3.19 -1.53 6.20
C GLU A 57 3.60 -0.31 7.02
N LEU A 58 3.12 0.89 6.66
CA LEU A 58 3.38 2.13 7.42
C LEU A 58 2.80 2.05 8.83
N VAL A 59 1.54 1.63 8.97
CA VAL A 59 0.90 1.45 10.28
C VAL A 59 1.66 0.41 11.11
N SER A 60 2.08 -0.70 10.51
CA SER A 60 2.88 -1.73 11.17
C SER A 60 4.23 -1.18 11.66
N LEU A 61 4.93 -0.43 10.81
CA LEU A 61 6.21 0.19 11.14
C LEU A 61 6.09 1.20 12.28
N ILE A 62 5.09 2.09 12.21
CA ILE A 62 4.83 3.09 13.25
C ILE A 62 4.56 2.39 14.59
N LYS A 63 3.71 1.35 14.60
CA LYS A 63 3.43 0.56 15.81
C LYS A 63 4.68 -0.09 16.38
N LYS A 64 5.55 -0.66 15.54
CA LYS A 64 6.82 -1.26 15.98
C LYS A 64 7.78 -0.23 16.58
N ILE A 65 8.01 0.88 15.88
CA ILE A 65 8.89 1.96 16.37
C ILE A 65 8.38 2.49 17.69
N TYR A 66 7.08 2.77 17.77
CA TYR A 66 6.47 3.28 18.99
C TYR A 66 6.62 2.30 20.15
N SER A 67 6.25 1.03 19.96
CA SER A 67 6.37 -0.01 20.99
C SER A 67 7.80 -0.19 21.46
N HIS A 68 8.77 -0.16 20.55
CA HIS A 68 10.19 -0.29 20.89
C HIS A 68 10.69 0.91 21.71
N ASN A 69 10.45 2.12 21.21
CA ASN A 69 10.87 3.35 21.90
C ASN A 69 10.22 3.45 23.29
N PHE A 70 8.97 3.02 23.43
CA PHE A 70 8.30 2.95 24.71
C PHE A 70 9.02 2.01 25.68
N GLN A 71 9.29 0.77 25.26
CA GLN A 71 9.96 -0.21 26.12
C GLN A 71 11.32 0.30 26.60
N GLU A 72 12.10 0.91 25.71
CA GLU A 72 13.40 1.49 26.06
C GLU A 72 13.27 2.69 27.00
N LEU A 73 12.34 3.61 26.75
CA LEU A 73 12.10 4.76 27.63
C LEU A 73 11.64 4.31 29.02
N ASN A 74 10.69 3.37 29.08
CA ASN A 74 10.16 2.87 30.34
C ASN A 74 11.24 2.15 31.16
N LYS A 75 12.09 1.36 30.50
CA LYS A 75 13.28 0.73 31.13
C LYS A 75 14.25 1.78 31.66
N TYR A 76 14.52 2.82 30.89
CA TYR A 76 15.37 3.93 31.33
C TYR A 76 14.79 4.64 32.57
N LEU A 77 13.49 4.97 32.56
CA LEU A 77 12.84 5.65 33.67
C LEU A 77 12.80 4.79 34.94
N ILE A 78 12.55 3.49 34.82
CA ILE A 78 12.63 2.56 35.96
C ILE A 78 14.04 2.53 36.53
N ASN A 79 15.06 2.46 35.67
CA ASN A 79 16.45 2.49 36.14
C ASN A 79 16.78 3.80 36.88
N GLN A 80 16.31 4.95 36.40
CA GLN A 80 16.46 6.24 37.09
C GLN A 80 15.72 6.29 38.42
N LEU A 81 14.50 5.73 38.47
CA LEU A 81 13.69 5.67 39.68
C LEU A 81 14.41 4.82 40.74
N LEU A 82 14.84 3.60 40.39
CA LEU A 82 15.48 2.68 41.30
C LEU A 82 16.90 3.11 41.72
N SER A 83 17.59 3.89 40.87
CA SER A 83 18.89 4.46 41.21
C SER A 83 18.79 5.66 42.14
N SER A 84 17.59 6.21 42.38
CA SER A 84 17.39 7.30 43.32
C SER A 84 17.74 6.88 44.76
N HIS A 85 18.40 7.77 45.49
CA HIS A 85 18.93 7.47 46.82
C HIS A 85 17.85 6.97 47.80
N ASN A 86 16.63 7.50 47.69
CA ASN A 86 15.48 7.14 48.53
C ASN A 86 14.93 5.74 48.25
N LEU A 87 15.10 5.22 47.02
CA LEU A 87 14.56 3.92 46.62
C LEU A 87 15.62 2.82 46.65
N GLN A 88 16.91 3.17 46.64
CA GLN A 88 17.99 2.20 46.82
C GLN A 88 17.92 1.48 48.18
N THR A 89 17.46 2.19 49.22
CA THR A 89 17.34 1.67 50.60
C THR A 89 16.16 0.73 50.81
N LEU A 90 15.23 0.63 49.84
CA LEU A 90 14.11 -0.30 49.89
C LEU A 90 14.55 -1.75 49.70
N ASN A 91 13.81 -2.67 50.33
CA ASN A 91 13.96 -4.09 50.08
C ASN A 91 13.49 -4.46 48.65
N ASN A 92 13.82 -5.68 48.21
CA ASN A 92 13.51 -6.12 46.84
C ASN A 92 12.00 -6.25 46.58
N ASN A 93 11.20 -6.58 47.58
CA ASN A 93 9.75 -6.72 47.43
C ASN A 93 9.09 -5.37 47.16
N ASP A 94 9.49 -4.33 47.89
CA ASP A 94 8.95 -2.97 47.70
C ASP A 94 9.39 -2.39 46.35
N LYS A 95 10.64 -2.66 45.91
CA LYS A 95 11.12 -2.30 44.58
C LYS A 95 10.28 -2.96 43.48
N ASP A 96 9.96 -4.24 43.60
CA ASP A 96 9.14 -4.97 42.62
C ASP A 96 7.71 -4.42 42.54
N ILE A 97 7.10 -4.09 43.68
CA ILE A 97 5.77 -3.44 43.72
C ILE A 97 5.81 -2.09 43.00
N ILE A 98 6.83 -1.26 43.26
CA ILE A 98 7.00 0.04 42.61
C ILE A 98 7.18 -0.10 41.10
N ILE A 99 8.02 -1.05 40.65
CA ILE A 99 8.20 -1.35 39.22
C ILE A 99 6.87 -1.74 38.57
N LYS A 100 6.07 -2.60 39.21
CA LYS A 100 4.75 -3.01 38.70
C LYS A 100 3.78 -1.84 38.59
N ILE A 101 3.73 -0.98 39.62
CA ILE A 101 2.89 0.24 39.60
C ILE A 101 3.34 1.16 38.48
N PHE A 102 4.63 1.43 38.36
CA PHE A 102 5.19 2.30 37.33
C PHE A 102 4.89 1.76 35.93
N ASN A 103 5.15 0.48 35.68
CA ASN A 103 4.80 -0.17 34.41
C ASN A 103 3.31 -0.01 34.06
N LYS A 104 2.43 -0.19 35.05
CA LYS A 104 0.98 -0.05 34.84
C LYS A 104 0.57 1.38 34.50
N ILE A 105 1.14 2.37 35.18
CA ILE A 105 0.90 3.80 34.89
C ILE A 105 1.44 4.16 33.51
N SER A 106 2.70 3.80 33.22
CA SER A 106 3.35 4.04 31.94
C SER A 106 2.55 3.46 30.77
N SER A 107 2.06 2.21 30.91
CA SER A 107 1.21 1.58 29.89
C SER A 107 -0.12 2.33 29.70
N SER A 108 -0.76 2.76 30.79
CA SER A 108 -2.09 3.41 30.75
C SER A 108 -2.04 4.81 30.11
N ILE A 109 -1.02 5.61 30.43
CA ILE A 109 -0.80 6.94 29.81
C ILE A 109 -0.61 6.77 28.29
N ILE A 110 0.01 5.68 27.88
CA ILE A 110 0.38 5.47 26.49
C ILE A 110 -0.75 4.93 25.64
N GLU A 111 -1.56 4.02 26.19
CA GLU A 111 -2.83 3.64 25.57
C GLU A 111 -3.69 4.89 25.27
N SER A 112 -3.65 5.91 26.13
CA SER A 112 -4.39 7.17 25.92
C SER A 112 -3.77 8.16 24.92
N ILE A 113 -2.54 7.93 24.44
CA ILE A 113 -1.86 8.78 23.44
C ILE A 113 -1.94 8.17 22.04
N ILE A 114 -2.01 6.84 21.94
CA ILE A 114 -2.05 6.12 20.65
C ILE A 114 -3.48 5.92 20.13
N PHE A 115 -4.48 5.89 21.03
CA PHE A 115 -5.91 5.76 20.72
C PHE A 115 -6.68 7.03 21.09
#